data_AF-A0A7W7ILQ2-F1
#
_entry.id   AF-A0A7W7ILQ2-F1
#
_cell.length_a   1.000
_cell.length_b   1.000
_cell.length_c   1.000
_cell.angle_alpha   90.00
_cell.angle_beta   90.00
_cell.angle_gamma   90.00
#
_symmetry.space_group_name_H-M   'P 1'
#
loop_
_entity.id
_entity.type
_entity.pdbx_description
1 polymer ?
#
loop_
_entity_poly.entity_id
_entity_poly.type
_entity_poly.pdbx_seq_one_letter_code
_entity_poly.pdbx_strand_id
1 'polypeptide(L)'
;MTDRAVRNLEHLRRSASTARVLNLLKVYDEHGETDDWAERPMFRTPALNTSLIIKHRLRRNETDSFPGRRQVATKVVVPIDSADLKTGGRFVFVNQIGFERAMQEAFGIQADHPDLRTLRLMDQLPSLDPFLLREQLRRGEVDAAPCYFALSEADLEKMLTFVQAEIEPLVTLSMGGGVAAVGSTARMATKILSNAPGDRLEALRATLRLEPEQYQEGVFCWKGFLYYKWTLASLMADIVHVADEVGTVKPVGPSDRAAKEYIDRGRSVLRGRIMKTCEEVSRTLRYYDDAYAGLTRDGKPLAFRDFLLEAPALFARLGDQLGAVQHIVSFWRFRFGPKAPPVGVDELIDIFMDFETGLMGREIDAYDPRDAA
;
A
#
# COMPACT_ATOMS: atom_id res chain seq x y z
N MET A 1 -19.30 27.53 -4.02
CA MET A 1 -19.13 26.15 -3.52
C MET A 1 -17.67 25.84 -3.66
N THR A 2 -16.89 26.11 -2.61
CA THR A 2 -15.44 25.85 -2.59
C THR A 2 -15.23 24.35 -2.79
N ASP A 3 -14.34 24.00 -3.71
CA ASP A 3 -13.98 22.62 -4.00
C ASP A 3 -13.36 21.99 -2.74
N ARG A 4 -14.20 21.35 -1.91
CA ARG A 4 -13.83 20.66 -0.66
C ARG A 4 -12.83 19.50 -0.88
N ALA A 5 -12.47 19.28 -2.14
CA ALA A 5 -11.46 18.36 -2.64
C ALA A 5 -10.02 18.73 -2.35
N VAL A 6 -9.73 20.01 -2.14
CA VAL A 6 -8.40 20.45 -1.71
C VAL A 6 -8.29 20.12 -0.22
N ARG A 7 -8.13 18.81 0.05
CA ARG A 7 -7.79 18.26 1.35
C ARG A 7 -6.63 19.09 1.91
N ASN A 8 -6.78 19.57 3.14
CA ASN A 8 -5.80 20.46 3.75
C ASN A 8 -4.42 19.78 3.77
N LEU A 9 -3.55 20.17 2.83
CA LEU A 9 -2.20 19.65 2.69
C LEU A 9 -1.40 19.82 3.99
N GLU A 10 -1.79 20.76 4.86
CA GLU A 10 -1.24 20.97 6.20
C GLU A 10 -1.24 19.70 7.08
N HIS A 11 -2.32 18.89 7.01
CA HIS A 11 -2.35 17.61 7.74
C HIS A 11 -1.38 16.60 7.13
N LEU A 12 -1.22 16.63 5.79
CA LEU A 12 -0.30 15.75 5.10
C LEU A 12 1.16 16.08 5.46
N ARG A 13 1.53 17.37 5.57
CA ARG A 13 2.87 17.79 6.02
C ARG A 13 3.27 17.17 7.34
N ARG A 14 2.35 17.19 8.32
CA ARG A 14 2.61 16.70 9.68
C ARG A 14 2.52 15.18 9.79
N SER A 15 1.72 14.54 8.93
CA SER A 15 1.57 13.10 8.92
C SER A 15 2.80 12.38 8.35
N ALA A 16 3.15 11.25 8.95
CA ALA A 16 4.16 10.34 8.40
C ALA A 16 3.65 9.66 7.11
N SER A 17 4.57 9.07 6.35
CA SER A 17 4.21 8.22 5.22
C SER A 17 3.31 7.06 5.67
N THR A 18 2.29 6.76 4.87
CA THR A 18 1.30 5.70 5.08
C THR A 18 1.18 4.85 3.82
N ALA A 19 0.42 3.76 3.87
CA ALA A 19 0.09 2.94 2.71
C ALA A 19 -0.58 3.70 1.55
N ARG A 20 -1.07 4.92 1.75
CA ARG A 20 -1.66 5.76 0.69
C ARG A 20 -0.84 7.00 0.32
N VAL A 21 0.07 7.43 1.18
CA VAL A 21 0.80 8.70 1.01
C VAL A 21 2.26 8.48 1.35
N LEU A 22 3.15 8.77 0.42
CA LEU A 22 4.57 8.91 0.66
C LEU A 22 4.89 10.41 0.72
N ASN A 23 5.26 10.88 1.91
CA ASN A 23 5.52 12.30 2.19
C ASN A 23 7.02 12.58 2.08
N LEU A 24 7.51 12.84 0.87
CA LEU A 24 8.94 13.06 0.64
C LEU A 24 9.40 14.41 1.18
N LEU A 25 8.49 15.39 1.30
CA LEU A 25 8.77 16.65 1.98
C LEU A 25 9.21 16.41 3.43
N LYS A 26 8.50 15.56 4.17
CA LYS A 26 8.89 15.21 5.55
C LYS A 26 10.21 14.44 5.61
N VAL A 27 10.43 13.52 4.66
CA VAL A 27 11.71 12.80 4.56
C VAL A 27 12.85 13.78 4.33
N TYR A 28 12.66 14.79 3.46
CA TYR A 28 13.64 15.84 3.24
C TYR A 28 13.86 16.71 4.49
N ASP A 29 12.79 17.12 5.18
CA ASP A 29 12.90 17.91 6.41
C ASP A 29 13.67 17.15 7.52
N GLU A 30 13.55 15.82 7.59
CA GLU A 30 14.20 14.99 8.62
C GLU A 30 15.59 14.47 8.22
N HIS A 31 15.83 14.26 6.91
CA HIS A 31 17.02 13.54 6.42
C HIS A 31 17.72 14.20 5.23
N GLY A 32 17.24 15.34 4.70
CA GLY A 32 17.77 15.97 3.49
C GLY A 32 19.23 16.44 3.60
N GLU A 33 19.73 16.59 4.83
CA GLU A 33 21.13 16.93 5.12
C GLU A 33 22.01 15.70 5.43
N THR A 34 21.47 14.48 5.32
CA THR A 34 22.23 13.25 5.58
C THR A 34 22.93 12.74 4.31
N ASP A 35 24.13 12.19 4.46
CA ASP A 35 24.90 11.60 3.36
C ASP A 35 24.11 10.49 2.65
N ASP A 36 23.44 9.62 3.42
CA ASP A 36 22.63 8.52 2.89
C ASP A 36 21.54 9.02 1.92
N TRP A 37 20.85 10.12 2.25
CA TRP A 37 19.82 10.70 1.39
C TRP A 37 20.40 11.27 0.09
N ALA A 38 21.58 11.91 0.18
CA ALA A 38 22.26 12.54 -0.95
C ALA A 38 22.90 11.52 -1.90
N GLU A 39 23.49 10.45 -1.36
CA GLU A 39 24.16 9.39 -2.14
C GLU A 39 23.17 8.43 -2.81
N ARG A 40 22.02 8.16 -2.17
CA ARG A 40 21.01 7.20 -2.64
C ARG A 40 19.61 7.83 -2.69
N PRO A 41 19.41 8.87 -3.53
CA PRO A 41 18.12 9.54 -3.61
C PRO A 41 17.08 8.66 -4.32
N MET A 42 15.82 8.78 -3.93
CA MET A 42 14.72 8.05 -4.58
C MET A 42 14.50 8.51 -6.02
N PHE A 43 14.61 9.82 -6.26
CA PHE A 43 14.57 10.44 -7.58
C PHE A 43 15.86 11.20 -7.86
N ARG A 44 16.30 11.24 -9.11
CA ARG A 44 17.43 12.09 -9.51
C ARG A 44 17.05 13.56 -9.55
N THR A 45 15.78 13.86 -9.80
CA THR A 45 15.25 15.23 -9.81
C THR A 45 14.95 15.70 -8.38
N PRO A 46 15.64 16.74 -7.86
CA PRO A 46 15.47 17.18 -6.47
C PRO A 46 14.03 17.56 -6.10
N ALA A 47 13.31 18.21 -7.01
CA ALA A 47 11.92 18.62 -6.79
C ALA A 47 10.94 17.45 -6.60
N LEU A 48 11.28 16.24 -7.09
CA LEU A 48 10.48 15.05 -6.82
C LEU A 48 10.73 14.51 -5.40
N ASN A 49 11.94 14.63 -4.87
CA ASN A 49 12.25 14.23 -3.48
C ASN A 49 11.69 15.19 -2.42
N THR A 50 10.98 16.25 -2.81
CA THR A 50 10.25 17.16 -1.91
C THR A 50 8.75 17.20 -2.23
N SER A 51 8.26 16.23 -3.01
CA SER A 51 6.86 16.10 -3.41
C SER A 51 6.05 15.19 -2.49
N LEU A 52 4.73 15.14 -2.69
CA LEU A 52 3.86 14.12 -2.09
C LEU A 52 3.44 13.13 -3.16
N ILE A 53 3.66 11.84 -2.93
CA ILE A 53 3.18 10.76 -3.81
C ILE A 53 1.97 10.11 -3.15
N ILE A 54 0.84 10.05 -3.85
CA ILE A 54 -0.44 9.65 -3.27
C ILE A 54 -1.11 8.58 -4.13
N LYS A 55 -1.55 7.48 -3.51
CA LYS A 55 -2.49 6.52 -4.12
C LYS A 55 -3.89 7.11 -4.07
N HIS A 56 -4.27 7.75 -5.17
CA HIS A 56 -5.48 8.55 -5.29
C HIS A 56 -6.57 7.76 -5.98
N ARG A 57 -7.74 7.71 -5.34
CA ARG A 57 -8.94 7.17 -5.97
C ARG A 57 -9.52 8.20 -6.94
N LEU A 58 -9.54 7.85 -8.21
CA LEU A 58 -10.04 8.71 -9.27
C LEU A 58 -11.53 8.98 -9.09
N ARG A 59 -11.89 10.25 -9.25
CA ARG A 59 -13.26 10.72 -9.31
C ARG A 59 -13.79 10.58 -10.73
N ARG A 60 -15.12 10.68 -10.87
CA ARG A 60 -15.81 10.59 -12.17
C ARG A 60 -15.26 11.56 -13.22
N ASN A 61 -14.80 12.74 -12.83
CA ASN A 61 -14.23 13.72 -13.75
C ASN A 61 -12.72 13.56 -13.97
N GLU A 62 -12.05 12.70 -13.19
CA GLU A 62 -10.61 12.42 -13.33
C GLU A 62 -10.36 11.15 -14.15
N THR A 63 -11.35 10.25 -14.25
CA THR A 63 -11.25 9.00 -15.04
C THR A 63 -10.98 9.25 -16.52
N ASP A 64 -11.51 10.33 -17.09
CA ASP A 64 -11.34 10.69 -18.50
C ASP A 64 -9.91 11.15 -18.83
N SER A 65 -9.07 11.36 -17.81
CA SER A 65 -7.65 11.67 -17.99
C SER A 65 -6.81 10.46 -18.37
N PHE A 66 -7.39 9.26 -18.47
CA PHE A 66 -6.69 8.00 -18.73
C PHE A 66 -7.26 7.29 -19.96
N PRO A 67 -6.42 6.54 -20.71
CA PRO A 67 -6.86 5.80 -21.90
C PRO A 67 -7.72 4.56 -21.60
N GLY A 68 -7.93 4.21 -20.32
CA GLY A 68 -8.67 3.01 -19.91
C GLY A 68 -9.37 3.18 -18.56
N ARG A 69 -10.21 2.21 -18.21
CA ARG A 69 -10.91 2.21 -16.91
C ARG A 69 -9.90 2.04 -15.79
N ARG A 70 -9.80 3.07 -14.95
CA ARG A 70 -8.89 3.11 -13.82
C ARG A 70 -9.62 3.64 -12.60
N GLN A 71 -9.50 2.96 -11.47
CA GLN A 71 -10.12 3.40 -10.21
C GLN A 71 -9.13 4.12 -9.28
N VAL A 72 -7.86 3.70 -9.28
CA VAL A 72 -6.80 4.26 -8.45
C VAL A 72 -5.61 4.61 -9.33
N ALA A 73 -5.03 5.80 -9.13
CA ALA A 73 -3.82 6.26 -9.83
C ALA A 73 -2.81 6.83 -8.83
N THR A 74 -1.52 6.78 -9.17
CA THR A 74 -0.50 7.53 -8.43
C THR A 74 -0.56 9.01 -8.83
N LYS A 75 -0.81 9.86 -7.84
CA LYS A 75 -0.81 11.32 -7.98
C LYS A 75 0.49 11.87 -7.39
N VAL A 76 1.21 12.66 -8.17
CA VAL A 76 2.38 13.42 -7.72
C VAL A 76 1.92 14.83 -7.45
N VAL A 77 2.08 15.32 -6.22
CA VAL A 77 1.74 16.69 -5.82
C VAL A 77 3.02 17.43 -5.47
N VAL A 78 3.28 18.51 -6.19
CA VAL A 78 4.38 19.43 -5.90
C VAL A 78 3.80 20.63 -5.17
N PRO A 79 4.19 20.85 -3.91
CA PRO A 79 3.85 22.09 -3.20
C PRO A 79 4.26 23.33 -4.00
N ILE A 80 3.40 24.35 -4.05
CA ILE A 80 3.80 25.65 -4.59
C ILE A 80 4.82 26.31 -3.65
N ASP A 81 4.59 26.17 -2.34
CA ASP A 81 5.50 26.56 -1.28
C ASP A 81 5.66 25.38 -0.32
N SER A 82 6.89 24.88 -0.17
CA SER A 82 7.21 23.79 0.75
C SER A 82 7.11 24.20 2.22
N ALA A 83 7.25 25.49 2.52
CA ALA A 83 7.11 26.06 3.86
C ALA A 83 5.65 26.36 4.22
N ASP A 84 4.77 26.58 3.23
CA ASP A 84 3.34 26.76 3.44
C ASP A 84 2.47 26.03 2.39
N LEU A 85 2.03 24.82 2.75
CA LEU A 85 1.17 24.01 1.90
C LEU A 85 -0.25 24.58 1.73
N LYS A 86 -0.65 25.64 2.46
CA LYS A 86 -1.95 26.31 2.26
C LYS A 86 -2.03 27.03 0.92
N THR A 87 -0.89 27.40 0.36
CA THR A 87 -0.76 27.96 -0.99
C THR A 87 -1.23 26.98 -2.07
N GLY A 88 -1.34 25.69 -1.73
CA GLY A 88 -1.75 24.62 -2.62
C GLY A 88 -0.56 23.94 -3.29
N GLY A 89 -0.87 23.10 -4.29
CA GLY A 89 0.13 22.35 -5.03
C GLY A 89 -0.30 22.11 -6.46
N ARG A 90 0.68 22.03 -7.37
CA ARG A 90 0.47 21.49 -8.72
C ARG A 90 0.46 19.98 -8.62
N PHE A 91 -0.29 19.32 -9.51
CA PHE A 91 -0.28 17.86 -9.53
C PHE A 91 -0.30 17.30 -10.94
N VAL A 92 0.15 16.06 -11.04
CA VAL A 92 0.06 15.23 -12.24
C VAL A 92 -0.21 13.80 -11.80
N PHE A 93 -1.03 13.07 -12.55
CA PHE A 93 -1.19 11.64 -12.37
C PHE A 93 -0.22 10.87 -13.26
N VAL A 94 0.39 9.83 -12.69
CA VAL A 94 1.27 8.93 -13.44
C VAL A 94 0.44 8.19 -14.49
N ASN A 95 0.95 8.16 -15.73
CA ASN A 95 0.29 7.55 -16.89
C ASN A 95 -1.05 8.19 -17.31
N GLN A 96 -1.32 9.45 -16.94
CA GLN A 96 -2.40 10.21 -17.57
C GLN A 96 -2.10 10.51 -19.05
N ILE A 97 -3.12 10.87 -19.83
CA ILE A 97 -2.95 11.35 -21.20
C ILE A 97 -2.06 12.61 -21.17
N GLY A 98 -0.96 12.58 -21.93
CA GLY A 98 0.04 13.65 -21.94
C GLY A 98 0.97 13.70 -20.72
N PHE A 99 1.07 12.60 -19.95
CA PHE A 99 1.92 12.51 -18.75
C PHE A 99 3.37 12.98 -18.99
N GLU A 100 4.04 12.49 -20.03
CA GLU A 100 5.44 12.85 -20.31
C GLU A 100 5.61 14.34 -20.59
N ARG A 101 4.70 14.94 -21.36
CA ARG A 101 4.67 16.39 -21.60
C ARG A 101 4.48 17.16 -20.30
N ALA A 102 3.55 16.74 -19.45
CA ALA A 102 3.32 17.39 -18.16
C ALA A 102 4.55 17.30 -17.24
N MET A 103 5.27 16.18 -17.25
CA MET A 103 6.52 16.01 -16.50
C MET A 103 7.65 16.88 -17.05
N GLN A 104 7.75 17.02 -18.37
CA GLN A 104 8.69 17.92 -19.01
C GLN A 104 8.41 19.38 -18.66
N GLU A 105 7.14 19.82 -18.73
CA GLU A 105 6.74 21.19 -18.41
C GLU A 105 6.92 21.53 -16.92
N ALA A 106 6.62 20.58 -16.02
CA ALA A 106 6.67 20.83 -14.58
C ALA A 106 8.08 20.68 -13.99
N PHE A 107 8.91 19.78 -14.53
CA PHE A 107 10.19 19.39 -13.93
C PHE A 107 11.38 19.40 -14.89
N GLY A 108 11.17 19.64 -16.19
CA GLY A 108 12.22 19.53 -17.21
C GLY A 108 12.62 18.09 -17.56
N ILE A 109 11.85 17.09 -17.09
CA ILE A 109 12.15 15.67 -17.21
C ILE A 109 11.76 15.16 -18.61
N GLN A 110 12.70 14.54 -19.33
CA GLN A 110 12.47 13.92 -20.64
C GLN A 110 11.80 12.54 -20.53
N ALA A 111 11.22 12.05 -21.63
CA ALA A 111 10.47 10.79 -21.68
C ALA A 111 11.29 9.54 -21.30
N ASP A 112 12.60 9.55 -21.53
CA ASP A 112 13.55 8.49 -21.23
C ASP A 112 14.20 8.62 -19.84
N HIS A 113 13.86 9.67 -19.08
CA HIS A 113 14.49 9.93 -17.80
C HIS A 113 14.15 8.85 -16.76
N PRO A 114 15.13 8.36 -15.96
CA PRO A 114 14.91 7.28 -14.99
C PRO A 114 13.79 7.54 -13.98
N ASP A 115 13.58 8.80 -13.57
CA ASP A 115 12.51 9.13 -12.62
C ASP A 115 11.10 8.81 -13.14
N LEU A 116 10.88 8.84 -14.46
CA LEU A 116 9.60 8.40 -15.03
C LEU A 116 9.40 6.89 -14.87
N ARG A 117 10.49 6.10 -14.98
CA ARG A 117 10.47 4.66 -14.67
C ARG A 117 10.16 4.45 -13.19
N THR A 118 10.80 5.20 -12.29
CA THR A 118 10.53 5.13 -10.84
C THR A 118 9.06 5.43 -10.52
N LEU A 119 8.49 6.50 -11.09
CA LEU A 119 7.08 6.83 -10.91
C LEU A 119 6.14 5.75 -11.45
N ARG A 120 6.46 5.15 -12.61
CA ARG A 120 5.69 4.02 -13.18
C ARG A 120 5.77 2.76 -12.32
N LEU A 121 6.94 2.46 -11.73
CA LEU A 121 7.10 1.35 -10.78
C LEU A 121 6.21 1.56 -9.54
N MET A 122 6.20 2.78 -9.01
CA MET A 122 5.30 3.14 -7.91
C MET A 122 3.83 3.01 -8.32
N ASP A 123 3.48 3.41 -9.55
CA ASP A 123 2.12 3.37 -10.09
C ASP A 123 1.51 1.97 -10.19
N GLN A 124 2.35 0.96 -10.45
CA GLN A 124 1.96 -0.46 -10.51
C GLN A 124 1.56 -1.03 -9.15
N LEU A 125 1.99 -0.43 -8.04
CA LEU A 125 1.65 -0.93 -6.71
C LEU A 125 0.20 -0.60 -6.33
N PRO A 126 -0.49 -1.48 -5.59
CA PRO A 126 -1.81 -1.16 -5.05
C PRO A 126 -1.75 -0.11 -3.93
N SER A 127 -0.66 -0.10 -3.16
CA SER A 127 -0.40 0.81 -2.04
C SER A 127 1.04 1.33 -2.07
N LEU A 128 1.36 2.31 -1.24
CA LEU A 128 2.71 2.80 -0.97
C LEU A 128 3.25 2.22 0.34
N ASP A 129 2.84 1.01 0.71
CA ASP A 129 3.38 0.33 1.88
C ASP A 129 4.91 0.27 1.79
N PRO A 130 5.66 0.70 2.82
CA PRO A 130 7.11 0.88 2.72
C PRO A 130 7.87 -0.38 2.28
N PHE A 131 7.43 -1.57 2.74
CA PHE A 131 8.05 -2.83 2.33
C PHE A 131 7.87 -3.10 0.83
N LEU A 132 6.63 -3.01 0.34
CA LEU A 132 6.32 -3.26 -1.07
C LEU A 132 6.93 -2.23 -2.00
N LEU A 133 6.91 -0.97 -1.58
CA LEU A 133 7.58 0.11 -2.29
C LEU A 133 9.07 -0.20 -2.42
N ARG A 134 9.74 -0.57 -1.33
CA ARG A 134 11.16 -0.90 -1.36
C ARG A 134 11.47 -2.08 -2.29
N GLU A 135 10.70 -3.16 -2.18
CA GLU A 135 10.92 -4.35 -3.01
C GLU A 135 10.66 -4.08 -4.50
N GLN A 136 9.64 -3.28 -4.83
CA GLN A 136 9.36 -2.90 -6.21
C GLN A 136 10.42 -1.97 -6.80
N LEU A 137 10.91 -1.02 -6.02
CA LEU A 137 12.01 -0.14 -6.44
C LEU A 137 13.30 -0.93 -6.65
N ARG A 138 13.65 -1.85 -5.74
CA ARG A 138 14.80 -2.74 -5.90
C ARG A 138 14.69 -3.63 -7.14
N ARG A 139 13.52 -4.20 -7.41
CA ARG A 139 13.26 -4.97 -8.65
C ARG A 139 13.45 -4.11 -9.91
N GLY A 140 13.17 -2.81 -9.81
CA GLY A 140 13.40 -1.82 -10.85
C GLY A 140 14.80 -1.20 -10.87
N GLU A 141 15.75 -1.75 -10.10
CA GLU A 141 17.15 -1.27 -9.99
C GLU A 141 17.28 0.14 -9.40
N VAL A 142 16.31 0.54 -8.57
CA VAL A 142 16.34 1.79 -7.81
C VAL A 142 16.69 1.48 -6.35
N ASP A 143 17.95 1.71 -5.98
CA ASP A 143 18.44 1.57 -4.59
C ASP A 143 18.31 2.91 -3.85
N ALA A 144 17.10 3.19 -3.36
CA ALA A 144 16.86 4.36 -2.53
C ALA A 144 17.28 4.12 -1.07
N ALA A 145 17.71 5.17 -0.38
CA ALA A 145 18.13 5.10 1.01
C ALA A 145 17.01 4.60 1.96
N PRO A 146 17.35 3.94 3.09
CA PRO A 146 16.37 3.50 4.08
C PRO A 146 15.45 4.61 4.60
N CYS A 147 15.92 5.86 4.68
CA CYS A 147 15.13 7.00 5.19
C CYS A 147 13.85 7.30 4.38
N TYR A 148 13.77 6.86 3.13
CA TYR A 148 12.56 6.98 2.32
C TYR A 148 11.47 5.97 2.69
N PHE A 149 11.84 4.91 3.42
CA PHE A 149 10.94 3.84 3.83
C PHE A 149 10.77 3.93 5.34
N ALA A 150 9.59 4.35 5.80
CA ALA A 150 9.27 4.44 7.22
C ALA A 150 9.11 3.05 7.88
N LEU A 151 10.17 2.24 7.83
CA LEU A 151 10.29 0.90 8.40
C LEU A 151 11.24 0.96 9.59
N SER A 152 10.73 0.66 10.78
CA SER A 152 11.61 0.47 11.94
C SER A 152 12.36 -0.85 11.81
N GLU A 153 13.59 -0.92 12.33
CA GLU A 153 14.36 -2.17 12.35
C GLU A 153 13.61 -3.27 13.12
N ALA A 154 12.93 -2.91 14.21
CA ALA A 154 12.14 -3.84 15.02
C ALA A 154 10.93 -4.41 14.27
N ASP A 155 10.23 -3.59 13.46
CA ASP A 155 9.11 -4.09 12.65
C ASP A 155 9.61 -4.97 11.51
N LEU A 156 10.76 -4.64 10.92
CA LEU A 156 11.41 -5.47 9.92
C LEU A 156 11.78 -6.83 10.51
N GLU A 157 12.37 -6.88 11.70
CA GLU A 157 12.75 -8.13 12.37
C GLU A 157 11.53 -9.01 12.70
N LYS A 158 10.46 -8.42 13.23
CA LYS A 158 9.20 -9.12 13.50
C LYS A 158 8.58 -9.67 12.22
N MET A 159 8.56 -8.87 11.15
CA MET A 159 8.05 -9.27 9.85
C MET A 159 8.89 -10.43 9.27
N LEU A 160 10.22 -10.33 9.31
CA LEU A 160 11.11 -11.40 8.86
C LEU A 160 10.89 -12.70 9.64
N THR A 161 10.74 -12.61 10.96
CA THR A 161 10.45 -13.77 11.83
C THR A 161 9.12 -14.43 11.45
N PHE A 162 8.08 -13.62 11.23
CA PHE A 162 6.78 -14.11 10.79
C PHE A 162 6.88 -14.84 9.45
N VAL A 163 7.53 -14.22 8.45
CA VAL A 163 7.67 -14.82 7.12
C VAL A 163 8.52 -16.09 7.15
N GLN A 164 9.55 -16.14 7.98
CA GLN A 164 10.35 -17.35 8.18
C GLN A 164 9.49 -18.53 8.64
N ALA A 165 8.61 -18.31 9.62
CA ALA A 165 7.68 -19.34 10.10
C ALA A 165 6.69 -19.78 9.02
N GLU A 166 6.18 -18.85 8.21
CA GLU A 166 5.25 -19.17 7.11
C GLU A 166 5.91 -19.99 6.00
N ILE A 167 7.19 -19.76 5.71
CA ILE A 167 7.92 -20.43 4.61
C ILE A 167 8.54 -21.77 5.04
N GLU A 168 8.72 -22.02 6.33
CA GLU A 168 9.33 -23.23 6.89
C GLU A 168 8.77 -24.56 6.33
N PRO A 169 7.45 -24.75 6.16
CA PRO A 169 6.91 -25.99 5.60
C PRO A 169 7.41 -26.28 4.18
N LEU A 170 7.51 -25.26 3.33
CA LEU A 170 8.01 -25.40 1.97
C LEU A 170 9.51 -25.73 1.95
N VAL A 171 10.29 -25.09 2.83
CA VAL A 171 11.72 -25.41 2.97
C VAL A 171 11.90 -26.87 3.38
N THR A 172 11.14 -27.32 4.37
CA THR A 172 11.20 -28.68 4.89
C THR A 172 10.90 -29.72 3.81
N LEU A 173 9.89 -29.45 2.97
CA LEU A 173 9.58 -30.29 1.80
C LEU A 173 10.73 -30.33 0.79
N SER A 174 11.29 -29.17 0.45
CA SER A 174 12.37 -29.06 -0.53
C SER A 174 13.66 -29.79 -0.09
N MET A 175 13.84 -30.00 1.22
CA MET A 175 15.00 -30.67 1.82
C MET A 175 14.79 -32.18 2.03
N GLY A 176 13.63 -32.74 1.67
CA GLY A 176 13.41 -34.19 1.65
C GLY A 176 13.35 -34.87 3.03
N GLY A 177 12.82 -34.20 4.06
CA GLY A 177 12.59 -34.82 5.38
C GLY A 177 13.83 -35.05 6.24
N GLY A 178 15.02 -34.64 5.79
CA GLY A 178 16.20 -34.56 6.65
C GLY A 178 16.07 -33.39 7.63
N VAL A 179 16.53 -33.56 8.88
CA VAL A 179 16.48 -32.54 9.94
C VAL A 179 17.03 -31.21 9.39
N ALA A 180 16.13 -30.26 9.11
CA ALA A 180 16.53 -28.93 8.71
C ALA A 180 17.24 -28.30 9.92
N ALA A 181 18.54 -28.08 9.83
CA ALA A 181 19.22 -27.22 10.78
C ALA A 181 18.51 -25.85 10.73
N VAL A 182 18.07 -25.32 11.87
CA VAL A 182 17.30 -24.05 11.98
C VAL A 182 17.96 -22.90 11.18
N GLY A 183 19.29 -22.87 11.10
CA GLY A 183 20.04 -21.89 10.30
C GLY A 183 19.96 -22.06 8.77
N SER A 184 19.47 -23.17 8.24
CA SER A 184 19.21 -23.40 6.81
C SER A 184 17.87 -22.79 6.39
N THR A 185 16.84 -22.92 7.24
CA THR A 185 15.51 -22.35 7.01
C THR A 185 15.53 -20.84 7.00
N ALA A 186 16.18 -20.22 8.00
CA ALA A 186 16.33 -18.76 8.05
C ALA A 186 17.07 -18.22 6.80
N ARG A 187 18.15 -18.87 6.36
CA ARG A 187 18.87 -18.48 5.14
C ARG A 187 18.03 -18.63 3.87
N MET A 188 17.18 -19.66 3.77
CA MET A 188 16.31 -19.85 2.61
C MET A 188 15.14 -18.88 2.59
N ALA A 189 14.48 -18.63 3.73
CA ALA A 189 13.45 -17.61 3.83
C ALA A 189 13.99 -16.22 3.47
N THR A 190 15.19 -15.86 3.95
CA THR A 190 15.86 -14.61 3.55
C THR A 190 16.14 -14.57 2.06
N LYS A 191 16.54 -15.68 1.42
CA LYS A 191 16.74 -15.74 -0.04
C LYS A 191 15.45 -15.61 -0.84
N ILE A 192 14.37 -16.26 -0.38
CA ILE A 192 13.05 -16.13 -0.99
C ILE A 192 12.64 -14.67 -0.93
N LEU A 193 12.76 -14.03 0.24
CA LEU A 193 12.44 -12.63 0.45
C LEU A 193 13.36 -11.64 -0.30
N SER A 194 14.64 -11.95 -0.50
CA SER A 194 15.60 -11.01 -1.10
C SER A 194 15.65 -10.99 -2.63
N ASN A 195 14.87 -11.84 -3.33
CA ASN A 195 14.91 -11.97 -4.80
C ASN A 195 16.33 -12.24 -5.35
N ALA A 196 17.24 -12.74 -4.51
CA ALA A 196 18.61 -13.00 -4.92
C ALA A 196 18.61 -14.11 -6.00
N PRO A 197 19.10 -13.84 -7.23
CA PRO A 197 19.18 -14.85 -8.27
C PRO A 197 20.10 -16.01 -7.82
N GLY A 198 19.64 -17.25 -8.00
CA GLY A 198 20.44 -18.43 -7.68
C GLY A 198 19.62 -19.71 -7.40
N ASP A 199 19.64 -20.61 -8.38
CA ASP A 199 19.44 -22.08 -8.41
C ASP A 199 18.30 -22.79 -7.66
N ARG A 200 17.80 -22.31 -6.50
CA ARG A 200 16.79 -23.06 -5.72
C ARG A 200 15.36 -22.57 -5.93
N LEU A 201 15.15 -21.29 -6.17
CA LEU A 201 13.86 -20.76 -6.63
C LEU A 201 13.52 -21.30 -8.04
N GLU A 202 14.56 -21.53 -8.85
CA GLU A 202 14.42 -22.13 -10.18
C GLU A 202 13.89 -23.57 -10.13
N ALA A 203 14.28 -24.35 -9.11
CA ALA A 203 13.73 -25.68 -8.88
C ALA A 203 12.22 -25.63 -8.54
N LEU A 204 11.79 -24.63 -7.76
CA LEU A 204 10.37 -24.40 -7.48
C LEU A 204 9.62 -23.99 -8.77
N ARG A 205 10.18 -23.08 -9.56
CA ARG A 205 9.63 -22.69 -10.87
C ARG A 205 9.43 -23.91 -11.79
N ALA A 206 10.46 -24.74 -11.94
CA ALA A 206 10.42 -25.94 -12.76
C ALA A 206 9.39 -26.95 -12.26
N THR A 207 9.28 -27.13 -10.94
CA THR A 207 8.27 -28.01 -10.31
C THR A 207 6.85 -27.53 -10.60
N LEU A 208 6.63 -26.21 -10.55
CA LEU A 208 5.34 -25.57 -10.81
C LEU A 208 5.06 -25.36 -12.31
N ARG A 209 6.03 -25.65 -13.20
CA ARG A 209 5.92 -25.45 -14.65
C ARG A 209 5.42 -24.04 -15.01
N LEU A 210 6.02 -23.04 -14.39
CA LEU A 210 5.73 -21.62 -14.65
C LEU A 210 6.79 -21.03 -15.57
N GLU A 211 6.36 -20.18 -16.51
CA GLU A 211 7.31 -19.39 -17.30
C GLU A 211 8.09 -18.42 -16.39
N PRO A 212 9.33 -18.02 -16.75
CA PRO A 212 10.16 -17.15 -15.92
C PRO A 212 9.45 -15.87 -15.47
N GLU A 213 8.74 -15.20 -16.37
CA GLU A 213 8.02 -13.94 -16.10
C GLU A 213 6.86 -14.16 -15.13
N GLN A 214 6.05 -15.20 -15.36
CA GLN A 214 4.93 -15.57 -14.50
C GLN A 214 5.40 -15.92 -13.09
N TYR A 215 6.53 -16.63 -12.99
CA TYR A 215 7.11 -16.98 -11.71
C TYR A 215 7.64 -15.77 -10.97
N GLN A 216 8.36 -14.87 -11.63
CA GLN A 216 8.87 -13.64 -11.02
C GLN A 216 7.74 -12.75 -10.50
N GLU A 217 6.68 -12.57 -11.29
CA GLU A 217 5.51 -11.80 -10.89
C GLU A 217 4.73 -12.49 -9.75
N GLY A 218 4.47 -13.78 -9.88
CA GLY A 218 3.77 -14.56 -8.86
C GLY A 218 4.52 -14.58 -7.52
N VAL A 219 5.86 -14.73 -7.53
CA VAL A 219 6.68 -14.69 -6.30
C VAL A 219 6.66 -13.30 -5.68
N PHE A 220 6.71 -12.23 -6.48
CA PHE A 220 6.57 -10.87 -5.96
C PHE A 220 5.21 -10.68 -5.26
N CYS A 221 4.12 -11.09 -5.90
CA CYS A 221 2.79 -11.03 -5.31
C CYS A 221 2.69 -11.92 -4.06
N TRP A 222 3.27 -13.13 -4.06
CA TRP A 222 3.28 -14.01 -2.89
C TRP A 222 3.99 -13.38 -1.68
N LYS A 223 5.14 -12.71 -1.87
CA LYS A 223 5.76 -11.91 -0.80
C LYS A 223 4.82 -10.83 -0.28
N GLY A 224 4.09 -10.20 -1.19
CA GLY A 224 3.07 -9.22 -0.87
C GLY A 224 1.94 -9.80 -0.03
N PHE A 225 1.46 -11.00 -0.34
CA PHE A 225 0.48 -11.74 0.46
C PHE A 225 1.00 -12.03 1.87
N LEU A 226 2.23 -12.53 1.99
CA LEU A 226 2.87 -12.79 3.29
C LEU A 226 2.98 -11.52 4.13
N TYR A 227 3.41 -10.41 3.50
CA TYR A 227 3.47 -9.11 4.14
C TYR A 227 2.08 -8.64 4.61
N TYR A 228 1.07 -8.70 3.74
CA TYR A 228 -0.29 -8.28 4.09
C TYR A 228 -0.95 -9.17 5.14
N LYS A 229 -0.62 -10.47 5.17
CA LYS A 229 -1.04 -11.37 6.24
C LYS A 229 -0.47 -10.92 7.60
N TRP A 230 0.83 -10.61 7.64
CA TRP A 230 1.47 -10.06 8.82
C TRP A 230 0.86 -8.72 9.24
N THR A 231 0.69 -7.80 8.30
CA THR A 231 0.12 -6.47 8.55
C THR A 231 -1.30 -6.54 9.08
N LEU A 232 -2.16 -7.41 8.53
CA LEU A 232 -3.51 -7.59 9.05
C LEU A 232 -3.49 -8.12 10.49
N ALA A 233 -2.64 -9.11 10.77
CA ALA A 233 -2.51 -9.68 12.11
C ALA A 233 -2.02 -8.65 13.13
N SER A 234 -1.05 -7.81 12.76
CA SER A 234 -0.49 -6.79 13.66
C SER A 234 -1.45 -5.61 13.89
N LEU A 235 -2.29 -5.27 12.92
CA LEU A 235 -3.22 -4.15 13.00
C LEU A 235 -4.61 -4.52 13.52
N MET A 236 -4.98 -5.81 13.62
CA MET A 236 -6.35 -6.22 13.93
C MET A 236 -6.89 -5.59 15.22
N ALA A 237 -6.09 -5.56 16.29
CA ALA A 237 -6.50 -4.96 17.56
C ALA A 237 -6.76 -3.44 17.41
N ASP A 238 -5.90 -2.76 16.65
CA ASP A 238 -6.00 -1.33 16.39
C ASP A 238 -7.22 -0.99 15.54
N ILE A 239 -7.52 -1.84 14.56
CA ILE A 239 -8.68 -1.72 13.70
C ILE A 239 -9.97 -1.82 14.52
N VAL A 240 -10.07 -2.82 15.40
CA VAL A 240 -11.23 -2.98 16.29
C VAL A 240 -11.38 -1.77 17.21
N HIS A 241 -10.28 -1.33 17.82
CA HIS A 241 -10.29 -0.14 18.68
C HIS A 241 -10.78 1.10 17.93
N VAL A 242 -10.22 1.39 16.76
CA VAL A 242 -10.63 2.55 15.93
C VAL A 242 -12.08 2.41 15.48
N ALA A 243 -12.54 1.22 15.10
CA ALA A 243 -13.93 1.00 14.70
C ALA A 243 -14.93 1.29 15.84
N ASP A 244 -14.56 0.98 17.09
CA ASP A 244 -15.37 1.28 18.27
C ASP A 244 -15.32 2.77 18.65
N GLU A 245 -14.15 3.42 18.53
CA GLU A 245 -14.03 4.87 18.71
C GLU A 245 -14.83 5.65 17.66
N VAL A 246 -14.79 5.24 16.38
CA VAL A 246 -15.65 5.78 15.32
C VAL A 246 -17.12 5.61 15.70
N GLY A 247 -17.47 4.48 16.30
CA GLY A 247 -18.82 4.19 16.78
C GLY A 247 -19.31 5.09 17.92
N THR A 248 -18.42 5.83 18.60
CA THR A 248 -18.74 6.58 19.83
C THR A 248 -18.31 8.05 19.82
N VAL A 249 -17.49 8.47 18.85
CA VAL A 249 -16.93 9.82 18.74
C VAL A 249 -18.01 10.91 18.78
N LYS A 250 -17.73 12.01 19.48
CA LYS A 250 -18.63 13.17 19.57
C LYS A 250 -17.91 14.45 19.13
N PRO A 251 -18.48 15.23 18.20
CA PRO A 251 -17.90 16.52 17.85
C PRO A 251 -18.17 17.55 18.96
N VAL A 252 -17.38 18.63 18.95
CA VAL A 252 -17.57 19.81 19.79
C VAL A 252 -18.21 20.93 18.98
N GLY A 253 -19.05 21.74 19.63
CA GLY A 253 -19.69 22.90 19.03
C GLY A 253 -21.18 22.70 18.70
N PRO A 254 -21.83 23.74 18.16
CA PRO A 254 -23.23 23.68 17.79
C PRO A 254 -23.45 22.71 16.62
N SER A 255 -24.45 21.85 16.75
CA SER A 255 -24.81 20.85 15.73
C SER A 255 -26.31 20.93 15.47
N ASP A 256 -26.68 21.18 14.22
CA ASP A 256 -28.07 21.15 13.77
C ASP A 256 -28.60 19.70 13.68
N ARG A 257 -29.90 19.55 13.38
CA ARG A 257 -30.52 18.22 13.29
C ARG A 257 -29.92 17.38 12.15
N ALA A 258 -29.64 17.99 11.01
CA ALA A 258 -29.13 17.28 9.83
C ALA A 258 -27.72 16.72 10.08
N ALA A 259 -26.85 17.50 10.71
CA ALA A 259 -25.51 17.10 11.09
C ALA A 259 -25.53 15.93 12.09
N LYS A 260 -26.41 15.97 13.09
CA LYS A 260 -26.59 14.86 14.06
C LYS A 260 -27.01 13.58 13.36
N GLU A 261 -28.06 13.65 12.53
CA GLU A 261 -28.56 12.51 11.76
C GLU A 261 -27.50 11.94 10.82
N TYR A 262 -26.69 12.79 10.19
CA TYR A 262 -25.58 12.36 9.35
C TYR A 262 -24.51 11.61 10.15
N ILE A 263 -24.04 12.20 11.25
CA ILE A 263 -22.99 11.60 12.08
C ILE A 263 -23.48 10.29 12.68
N ASP A 264 -24.69 10.23 13.24
CA ASP A 264 -25.25 9.03 13.85
C ASP A 264 -25.32 7.87 12.85
N ARG A 265 -25.73 8.14 11.60
CA ARG A 265 -25.71 7.16 10.50
C ARG A 265 -24.27 6.75 10.15
N GLY A 266 -23.39 7.74 9.97
CA GLY A 266 -22.00 7.53 9.59
C GLY A 266 -21.26 6.63 10.58
N ARG A 267 -21.52 6.74 11.89
CA ARG A 267 -20.93 5.86 12.91
C ARG A 267 -21.23 4.37 12.65
N SER A 268 -22.50 4.04 12.40
CA SER A 268 -22.92 2.66 12.13
C SER A 268 -22.38 2.16 10.79
N VAL A 269 -22.47 2.99 9.74
CA VAL A 269 -22.02 2.65 8.39
C VAL A 269 -20.51 2.42 8.35
N LEU A 270 -19.71 3.34 8.90
CA LEU A 270 -18.26 3.25 8.90
C LEU A 270 -17.77 2.06 9.70
N ARG A 271 -18.30 1.86 10.92
CA ARG A 271 -17.95 0.69 11.74
C ARG A 271 -18.22 -0.61 10.98
N GLY A 272 -19.39 -0.73 10.37
CA GLY A 272 -19.75 -1.89 9.54
C GLY A 272 -18.82 -2.09 8.34
N ARG A 273 -18.50 -1.02 7.60
CA ARG A 273 -17.63 -1.08 6.42
C ARG A 273 -16.17 -1.41 6.76
N ILE A 274 -15.64 -0.90 7.88
CA ILE A 274 -14.30 -1.24 8.35
C ILE A 274 -14.21 -2.74 8.62
N MET A 275 -15.14 -3.28 9.42
CA MET A 275 -15.16 -4.71 9.76
C MET A 275 -15.37 -5.59 8.53
N LYS A 276 -16.30 -5.23 7.64
CA LYS A 276 -16.54 -5.96 6.38
C LYS A 276 -15.30 -6.00 5.50
N THR A 277 -14.56 -4.87 5.39
CA THR A 277 -13.33 -4.82 4.62
C THR A 277 -12.30 -5.80 5.18
N CYS A 278 -12.13 -5.86 6.51
CA CYS A 278 -11.23 -6.82 7.14
C CYS A 278 -11.63 -8.27 6.90
N GLU A 279 -12.92 -8.58 6.95
CA GLU A 279 -13.42 -9.93 6.64
C GLU A 279 -13.13 -10.34 5.18
N GLU A 280 -13.25 -9.40 4.24
CA GLU A 280 -12.92 -9.63 2.82
C GLU A 280 -11.41 -9.84 2.59
N VAL A 281 -10.57 -9.05 3.26
CA VAL A 281 -9.11 -9.23 3.28
C VAL A 281 -8.76 -10.61 3.84
N SER A 282 -9.31 -10.98 5.01
CA SER A 282 -9.11 -12.31 5.60
C SER A 282 -9.59 -13.44 4.69
N ARG A 283 -10.69 -13.26 3.95
CA ARG A 283 -11.18 -14.25 2.98
C ARG A 283 -10.20 -14.44 1.82
N THR A 284 -9.65 -13.34 1.30
CA THR A 284 -8.66 -13.38 0.21
C THR A 284 -7.36 -14.04 0.68
N LEU A 285 -6.92 -13.76 1.92
CA LEU A 285 -5.74 -14.42 2.50
C LEU A 285 -5.95 -15.92 2.72
N ARG A 286 -7.17 -16.36 3.06
CA ARG A 286 -7.48 -17.80 3.20
C ARG A 286 -7.30 -18.57 1.90
N TYR A 287 -7.58 -17.97 0.75
CA TYR A 287 -7.33 -18.59 -0.56
C TYR A 287 -5.85 -18.99 -0.73
N TYR A 288 -4.95 -18.09 -0.33
CA TYR A 288 -3.52 -18.38 -0.24
C TYR A 288 -3.22 -19.48 0.78
N ASP A 289 -3.75 -19.38 2.01
CA ASP A 289 -3.48 -20.35 3.08
C ASP A 289 -3.88 -21.78 2.68
N ASP A 290 -5.04 -21.93 2.04
CA ASP A 290 -5.56 -23.21 1.57
C ASP A 290 -4.70 -23.77 0.41
N ALA A 291 -4.34 -22.94 -0.57
CA ALA A 291 -3.48 -23.33 -1.69
C ALA A 291 -2.07 -23.75 -1.21
N TYR A 292 -1.51 -23.00 -0.27
CA TYR A 292 -0.20 -23.26 0.31
C TYR A 292 -0.21 -24.50 1.22
N ALA A 293 -1.27 -24.72 2.00
CA ALA A 293 -1.46 -25.96 2.76
C ALA A 293 -1.59 -27.17 1.84
N GLY A 294 -2.30 -27.04 0.72
CA GLY A 294 -2.40 -28.09 -0.30
C GLY A 294 -1.04 -28.49 -0.88
N LEU A 295 -0.16 -27.52 -1.15
CA LEU A 295 1.22 -27.81 -1.55
C LEU A 295 2.03 -28.46 -0.42
N THR A 296 1.95 -27.88 0.79
CA THR A 296 2.88 -28.20 1.87
C THR A 296 2.55 -29.45 2.68
N ARG A 297 1.26 -29.82 2.74
CA ARG A 297 0.76 -30.95 3.53
C ARG A 297 0.21 -32.07 2.65
N ASP A 298 -0.51 -31.70 1.58
CA ASP A 298 -1.20 -32.69 0.74
C ASP A 298 -0.40 -33.08 -0.51
N GLY A 299 0.74 -32.43 -0.77
CA GLY A 299 1.56 -32.67 -1.96
C GLY A 299 0.86 -32.32 -3.28
N LYS A 300 -0.07 -31.36 -3.25
CA LYS A 300 -0.87 -30.92 -4.40
C LYS A 300 -0.37 -29.55 -4.90
N PRO A 301 0.63 -29.51 -5.80
CA PRO A 301 1.25 -28.25 -6.23
C PRO A 301 0.37 -27.41 -7.17
N LEU A 302 -0.64 -28.01 -7.79
CA LEU A 302 -1.49 -27.34 -8.79
C LEU A 302 -2.23 -26.14 -8.19
N ALA A 303 -2.82 -26.29 -6.99
CA ALA A 303 -3.53 -25.19 -6.33
C ALA A 303 -2.61 -23.99 -6.04
N PHE A 304 -1.37 -24.24 -5.62
CA PHE A 304 -0.39 -23.17 -5.38
C PHE A 304 0.10 -22.53 -6.68
N ARG A 305 0.27 -23.31 -7.75
CA ARG A 305 0.57 -22.80 -9.08
C ARG A 305 -0.54 -21.86 -9.58
N ASP A 306 -1.79 -22.30 -9.48
CA ASP A 306 -2.95 -21.54 -9.94
C ASP A 306 -3.09 -20.26 -9.09
N PHE A 307 -2.86 -20.35 -7.78
CA PHE A 307 -2.73 -19.16 -6.92
C PHE A 307 -1.66 -18.20 -7.43
N LEU A 308 -0.44 -18.64 -7.76
CA LEU A 308 0.63 -17.74 -8.24
C LEU A 308 0.26 -17.04 -9.56
N LEU A 309 -0.52 -17.70 -10.43
CA LEU A 309 -1.00 -17.12 -11.68
C LEU A 309 -2.09 -16.06 -11.44
N GLU A 310 -2.97 -16.27 -10.46
CA GLU A 310 -4.05 -15.34 -10.08
C GLU A 310 -3.61 -14.25 -9.09
N ALA A 311 -2.47 -14.46 -8.42
CA ALA A 311 -1.95 -13.60 -7.36
C ALA A 311 -1.88 -12.11 -7.76
N PRO A 312 -1.52 -11.71 -8.99
CA PRO A 312 -1.51 -10.29 -9.38
C PRO A 312 -2.86 -9.59 -9.22
N ALA A 313 -3.96 -10.22 -9.67
CA ALA A 313 -5.30 -9.65 -9.55
C ALA A 313 -5.75 -9.56 -8.09
N LEU A 314 -5.51 -10.63 -7.32
CA LEU A 314 -5.86 -10.68 -5.90
C LEU A 314 -5.00 -9.72 -5.06
N PHE A 315 -3.72 -9.57 -5.40
CA PHE A 315 -2.77 -8.68 -4.74
C PHE A 315 -3.19 -7.22 -4.88
N ALA A 316 -3.65 -6.81 -6.08
CA ALA A 316 -4.13 -5.46 -6.31
C ALA A 316 -5.33 -5.12 -5.41
N ARG A 317 -6.31 -6.03 -5.35
CA ARG A 317 -7.49 -5.89 -4.48
C ARG A 317 -7.13 -5.85 -3.00
N LEU A 318 -6.30 -6.79 -2.57
CA LEU A 318 -5.87 -6.93 -1.18
C LEU A 318 -5.15 -5.67 -0.69
N GLY A 319 -4.23 -5.14 -1.50
CA GLY A 319 -3.48 -3.93 -1.18
C GLY A 319 -4.34 -2.67 -1.11
N ASP A 320 -5.31 -2.50 -2.00
CA ASP A 320 -6.26 -1.37 -1.86
C ASP A 320 -7.07 -1.51 -0.57
N GLN A 321 -7.66 -2.69 -0.32
CA GLN A 321 -8.51 -2.93 0.83
C GLN A 321 -7.77 -2.64 2.14
N LEU A 322 -6.60 -3.26 2.33
CA LEU A 322 -5.77 -3.09 3.52
C LEU A 322 -5.21 -1.67 3.63
N GLY A 323 -4.78 -1.08 2.51
CA GLY A 323 -4.26 0.29 2.46
C GLY A 323 -5.25 1.35 2.94
N ALA A 324 -6.56 1.16 2.69
CA ALA A 324 -7.56 2.05 3.29
C ALA A 324 -7.72 1.85 4.78
N VAL A 325 -7.74 0.61 5.25
CA VAL A 325 -7.92 0.31 6.67
C VAL A 325 -6.72 0.85 7.46
N GLN A 326 -5.51 0.64 6.96
CA GLN A 326 -4.29 1.27 7.46
C GLN A 326 -4.41 2.79 7.48
N HIS A 327 -4.86 3.40 6.38
CA HIS A 327 -5.04 4.85 6.31
C HIS A 327 -6.02 5.37 7.37
N ILE A 328 -7.16 4.70 7.56
CA ILE A 328 -8.15 5.03 8.58
C ILE A 328 -7.51 4.96 9.97
N VAL A 329 -6.84 3.86 10.30
CA VAL A 329 -6.20 3.67 11.61
C VAL A 329 -5.12 4.73 11.86
N SER A 330 -4.22 4.95 10.90
CA SER A 330 -3.15 5.94 11.01
C SER A 330 -3.70 7.37 11.13
N PHE A 331 -4.67 7.74 10.30
CA PHE A 331 -5.27 9.07 10.35
C PHE A 331 -6.03 9.27 11.66
N TRP A 332 -6.80 8.28 12.10
CA TRP A 332 -7.57 8.36 13.33
C TRP A 332 -6.68 8.58 14.55
N ARG A 333 -5.61 7.81 14.68
CA ARG A 333 -4.62 7.96 15.76
C ARG A 333 -3.96 9.34 15.77
N PHE A 334 -3.65 9.87 14.60
CA PHE A 334 -3.09 11.21 14.47
C PHE A 334 -4.10 12.28 14.87
N ARG A 335 -5.33 12.22 14.35
CA ARG A 335 -6.33 13.27 14.51
C ARG A 335 -7.04 13.23 15.87
N PHE A 336 -7.23 12.05 16.46
CA PHE A 336 -7.94 11.86 17.73
C PHE A 336 -7.01 11.45 18.87
N GLY A 337 -5.68 11.58 18.70
CA GLY A 337 -4.70 11.26 19.73
C GLY A 337 -4.85 12.12 21.00
N PRO A 338 -4.26 11.72 22.15
CA PRO A 338 -4.49 12.35 23.45
C PRO A 338 -4.17 13.86 23.54
N LYS A 339 -3.32 14.37 22.65
CA LYS A 339 -2.90 15.78 22.58
C LYS A 339 -3.55 16.55 21.42
N ALA A 340 -4.44 15.91 20.66
CA ALA A 340 -5.05 16.55 19.50
C ALA A 340 -6.18 17.52 19.95
N PRO A 341 -6.34 18.67 19.28
CA PRO A 341 -7.47 19.56 19.53
C PRO A 341 -8.81 18.85 19.30
N PRO A 342 -9.89 19.24 19.99
CA PRO A 342 -11.21 18.68 19.74
C PRO A 342 -11.66 18.85 18.28
N VAL A 343 -12.50 17.94 17.80
CA VAL A 343 -12.98 17.94 16.41
C VAL A 343 -14.31 18.67 16.33
N GLY A 344 -14.43 19.62 15.40
CA GLY A 344 -15.69 20.31 15.13
C GLY A 344 -16.70 19.41 14.41
N VAL A 345 -17.96 19.85 14.33
CA VAL A 345 -19.02 19.11 13.63
C VAL A 345 -18.71 18.95 12.14
N ASP A 346 -18.39 20.05 11.45
CA ASP A 346 -18.12 20.03 10.01
C ASP A 346 -16.89 19.17 9.67
N GLU A 347 -15.84 19.30 10.48
CA GLU A 347 -14.61 18.52 10.31
C GLU A 347 -14.87 17.02 10.50
N LEU A 348 -15.67 16.63 11.50
CA LEU A 348 -16.01 15.22 11.71
C LEU A 348 -16.82 14.65 10.55
N ILE A 349 -17.74 15.44 9.99
CA ILE A 349 -18.51 15.07 8.79
C ILE A 349 -17.56 14.85 7.61
N ASP A 350 -16.61 15.76 7.40
CA ASP A 350 -15.62 15.64 6.32
C ASP A 350 -14.74 14.38 6.50
N ILE A 351 -14.30 14.08 7.73
CA ILE A 351 -13.56 12.85 8.05
C ILE A 351 -14.40 11.61 7.72
N PHE A 352 -15.68 11.60 8.12
CA PHE A 352 -16.57 10.48 7.86
C PHE A 352 -16.81 10.29 6.36
N MET A 353 -17.04 11.37 5.62
CA MET A 353 -17.18 11.34 4.16
C MET A 353 -15.93 10.76 3.48
N ASP A 354 -14.74 11.15 3.93
CA ASP A 354 -13.48 10.68 3.38
C ASP A 354 -13.29 9.17 3.60
N PHE A 355 -13.52 8.71 4.84
CA PHE A 355 -13.44 7.29 5.18
C PHE A 355 -14.47 6.47 4.43
N GLU A 356 -15.70 6.96 4.33
CA GLU A 356 -16.75 6.30 3.58
C GLU A 356 -16.35 6.16 2.11
N THR A 357 -15.88 7.23 1.47
CA THR A 357 -15.40 7.22 0.08
C THR A 357 -14.20 6.29 -0.10
N GLY A 358 -13.31 6.26 0.90
CA GLY A 358 -12.14 5.39 0.94
C GLY A 358 -12.48 3.91 1.01
N LEU A 359 -13.64 3.56 1.58
CA LEU A 359 -14.16 2.19 1.73
C LEU A 359 -15.25 1.83 0.68
N MET A 360 -15.89 2.81 0.03
CA MET A 360 -16.96 2.60 -0.96
C MET A 360 -16.45 1.86 -2.21
N GLY A 361 -17.35 1.27 -3.02
CA GLY A 361 -17.01 0.77 -4.37
C GLY A 361 -15.99 -0.36 -4.42
N ARG A 362 -15.83 -1.11 -3.33
CA ARG A 362 -15.01 -2.35 -3.27
C ARG A 362 -15.84 -3.63 -3.45
N GLU A 363 -17.14 -3.44 -3.65
CA GLU A 363 -18.14 -4.49 -3.87
C GLU A 363 -18.43 -4.72 -5.36
N ILE A 364 -17.84 -3.93 -6.27
CA ILE A 364 -18.10 -4.03 -7.71
C ILE A 364 -16.82 -4.53 -8.38
N ASP A 365 -16.59 -5.81 -8.18
CA ASP A 365 -16.36 -6.80 -9.22
C ASP A 365 -16.25 -8.11 -8.44
N ALA A 366 -17.35 -8.86 -8.42
CA ALA A 366 -17.22 -10.28 -8.16
C ALA A 366 -16.29 -10.77 -9.27
N TYR A 367 -15.02 -10.99 -8.94
CA TYR A 367 -14.08 -11.70 -9.79
C TYR A 367 -14.80 -12.98 -10.22
N ASP A 368 -15.29 -12.99 -11.45
CA ASP A 368 -15.70 -14.20 -12.11
C ASP A 368 -14.42 -14.79 -12.69
N PRO A 369 -13.94 -15.95 -12.21
CA PRO A 369 -12.75 -16.59 -12.76
C PRO A 369 -12.84 -16.91 -14.26
N ARG A 370 -13.99 -16.63 -14.91
CA ARG A 370 -14.20 -16.71 -16.36
C ARG A 370 -13.86 -15.43 -17.13
N ASP A 371 -13.64 -14.30 -16.45
CA ASP A 371 -13.26 -13.02 -17.09
C ASP A 371 -11.75 -12.96 -17.45
N ALA A 372 -10.98 -13.98 -17.06
CA ALA A 372 -9.56 -14.15 -17.42
C ALA A 372 -9.35 -15.09 -18.64
N ALA A 373 -10.40 -15.37 -19.42
CA ALA A 373 -10.34 -16.19 -20.62
C ALA A 373 -10.15 -15.37 -21.90
#